data_AF-A0A497N7M8-F1
#
_entry.id   AF-A0A497N7M8-F1
#
_cell.length_a   1.000
_cell.length_b   1.000
_cell.length_c   1.000
_cell.angle_alpha   90.00
_cell.angle_beta   90.00
_cell.angle_gamma   90.00
#
_symmetry.space_group_name_H-M   'P 1'
#
loop_
_entity.id
_entity.type
_entity.pdbx_description
1 polymer ?
#
loop_
_entity_poly.entity_id
_entity_poly.type
_entity_poly.pdbx_seq_one_letter_code
_entity_poly.pdbx_strand_id
1 'polypeptide(L)'
;MAGKPRPWKPEDWPWLVVEGTGILNDNGLLPCNTMILGLPGENDMDVLATLDLVEQLRGYGCWLFPLLFVPMGRSMLEKEGFAYLRETFGPLHWELLLKCFEHDLRFSRKALDVLARRVRNPLARRMATSYINMGIEVIEKVRDEFVRDPYALLEKAARINVFSAGLRDLVSLARWGLQMAVAHVRRA
;
A
#
# COMPACT_ATOMS: atom_id res chain seq x y z
N MET A 1 -7.12 -7.79 26.36
CA MET A 1 -6.89 -8.65 25.17
C MET A 1 -5.88 -9.79 25.42
N ALA A 2 -5.55 -10.15 26.67
CA ALA A 2 -4.50 -11.14 26.96
C ALA A 2 -4.77 -12.58 26.44
N GLY A 3 -6.02 -12.93 26.15
CA GLY A 3 -6.39 -14.25 25.63
C GLY A 3 -6.36 -14.37 24.10
N LYS A 4 -6.50 -13.28 23.36
CA LYS A 4 -6.63 -13.30 21.90
C LYS A 4 -5.38 -13.85 21.16
N PRO A 5 -4.14 -13.54 21.58
CA PRO A 5 -2.97 -14.06 20.88
C PRO A 5 -2.59 -15.49 21.29
N ARG A 6 -3.22 -16.09 22.33
CA ARG A 6 -2.86 -17.45 22.78
C ARG A 6 -3.11 -18.48 21.67
N PRO A 7 -2.24 -19.50 21.53
CA PRO A 7 -1.10 -19.85 22.39
C PRO A 7 0.19 -19.03 22.16
N TRP A 8 0.22 -18.16 21.16
CA TRP A 8 1.41 -17.40 20.76
C TRP A 8 1.66 -16.17 21.63
N LYS A 9 2.92 -15.76 21.69
CA LYS A 9 3.37 -14.54 22.35
C LYS A 9 3.57 -13.42 21.33
N PRO A 10 3.65 -12.15 21.76
CA PRO A 10 3.94 -11.03 20.85
C PRO A 10 5.23 -11.23 20.05
N GLU A 11 6.25 -11.87 20.62
CA GLU A 11 7.53 -12.10 19.95
C GLU A 11 7.42 -13.11 18.79
N ASP A 12 6.40 -13.97 18.80
CA ASP A 12 6.14 -14.93 17.73
C ASP A 12 5.45 -14.27 16.52
N TRP A 13 5.03 -13.00 16.65
CA TRP A 13 4.21 -12.30 15.65
C TRP A 13 4.84 -12.25 14.25
N PRO A 14 6.14 -11.94 14.07
CA PRO A 14 6.73 -11.92 12.74
C PRO A 14 6.62 -13.26 12.02
N TRP A 15 6.96 -14.36 12.70
CA TRP A 15 6.82 -15.71 12.16
C TRP A 15 5.36 -16.06 11.87
N LEU A 16 4.45 -15.76 12.81
CA LEU A 16 3.03 -16.08 12.67
C LEU A 16 2.39 -15.40 11.44
N VAL A 17 2.77 -14.15 11.17
CA VAL A 17 2.28 -13.39 10.01
C VAL A 17 2.78 -13.99 8.71
N VAL A 18 4.06 -14.37 8.63
CA VAL A 18 4.64 -15.01 7.44
C VAL A 18 4.00 -16.38 7.20
N GLU A 19 3.98 -17.24 8.23
CA GLU A 19 3.42 -18.59 8.14
C GLU A 19 1.92 -18.55 7.79
N GLY A 20 1.15 -17.69 8.47
CA GLY A 20 -0.27 -17.52 8.20
C GLY A 20 -0.54 -17.01 6.79
N THR A 21 0.26 -16.08 6.29
CA THR A 21 0.15 -15.60 4.90
C THR A 21 0.46 -16.73 3.91
N GLY A 22 1.49 -17.54 4.16
CA GLY A 22 1.83 -18.72 3.36
C GLY A 22 0.68 -19.71 3.26
N ILE A 23 0.13 -20.12 4.42
CA ILE A 23 -1.01 -21.04 4.48
C ILE A 23 -2.22 -20.49 3.71
N LEU A 24 -2.51 -19.19 3.82
CA LEU A 24 -3.59 -18.55 3.07
C LEU A 24 -3.31 -18.61 1.56
N ASN A 25 -2.10 -18.29 1.12
CA ASN A 25 -1.71 -18.35 -0.28
C ASN A 25 -1.79 -19.76 -0.86
N ASP A 26 -1.37 -20.78 -0.13
CA ASP A 26 -1.47 -22.19 -0.54
C ASP A 26 -2.93 -22.62 -0.77
N ASN A 27 -3.86 -21.99 -0.05
CA ASN A 27 -5.31 -22.19 -0.20
C ASN A 27 -5.97 -21.21 -1.19
N GLY A 28 -5.17 -20.47 -1.96
CA GLY A 28 -5.66 -19.53 -2.97
C GLY A 28 -6.28 -18.25 -2.40
N LEU A 29 -6.03 -17.94 -1.12
CA LEU A 29 -6.45 -16.72 -0.46
C LEU A 29 -5.33 -15.68 -0.51
N LEU A 30 -5.69 -14.44 -0.85
CA LEU A 30 -4.78 -13.31 -0.98
C LEU A 30 -5.10 -12.30 0.13
N PRO A 31 -4.44 -12.38 1.30
CA PRO A 31 -4.80 -11.56 2.45
C PRO A 31 -4.43 -10.08 2.27
N CYS A 32 -5.21 -9.23 2.92
CA CYS A 32 -4.90 -7.83 3.16
C CYS A 32 -4.45 -7.69 4.62
N ASN A 33 -3.13 -7.68 4.84
CA ASN A 33 -2.54 -7.55 6.16
C ASN A 33 -2.52 -6.08 6.54
N THR A 34 -3.30 -5.71 7.56
CA THR A 34 -3.28 -4.36 8.14
C THR A 34 -2.27 -4.30 9.27
N MET A 35 -1.49 -3.23 9.32
CA MET A 35 -0.56 -2.95 10.42
C MET A 35 -0.80 -1.54 10.96
N ILE A 36 -0.52 -1.35 12.24
CA ILE A 36 -0.71 -0.06 12.91
C ILE A 36 0.67 0.54 13.14
N LEU A 37 0.87 1.78 12.71
CA LEU A 37 2.10 2.55 12.90
C LEU A 37 1.87 3.69 13.89
N GLY A 38 2.92 4.07 14.63
CA GLY A 38 2.85 5.14 15.60
C GLY A 38 2.17 4.73 16.90
N LEU A 39 2.34 3.47 17.32
CA LEU A 39 1.85 3.02 18.61
C LEU A 39 2.53 3.80 19.76
N PRO A 40 1.84 4.01 20.90
CA PRO A 40 2.46 4.62 22.07
C PRO A 40 3.71 3.87 22.52
N GLY A 41 4.86 4.54 22.54
CA GLY A 41 6.16 3.96 22.90
C GLY A 41 6.91 3.26 21.76
N GLU A 42 6.37 3.28 20.53
CA GLU A 42 7.07 2.78 19.33
C GLU A 42 8.38 3.54 19.12
N ASN A 43 9.46 2.79 18.89
CA ASN A 43 10.78 3.33 18.63
C ASN A 43 11.36 2.79 17.32
N ASP A 44 12.51 3.33 16.90
CA ASP A 44 13.17 2.98 15.64
C ASP A 44 13.47 1.47 15.50
N MET A 45 13.77 0.76 16.60
CA MET A 45 14.00 -0.69 16.54
C MET A 45 12.72 -1.48 16.23
N ASP A 46 11.57 -1.01 16.72
CA ASP A 46 10.27 -1.62 16.41
C ASP A 46 9.92 -1.42 14.92
N VAL A 47 10.22 -0.23 14.38
CA VAL A 47 10.03 0.09 12.96
C VAL A 47 10.96 -0.75 12.08
N LEU A 48 12.22 -0.92 12.48
CA LEU A 48 13.18 -1.80 11.78
C LEU A 48 12.73 -3.26 11.81
N ALA A 49 12.26 -3.77 12.94
CA ALA A 49 11.70 -5.13 13.02
C ALA A 49 10.49 -5.30 12.09
N THR A 50 9.67 -4.25 11.94
CA THR A 50 8.54 -4.24 11.02
C THR A 50 9.00 -4.19 9.56
N LEU A 51 10.03 -3.43 9.23
CA LEU A 51 10.67 -3.43 7.91
C LEU A 51 11.19 -4.82 7.53
N ASP A 52 11.86 -5.49 8.45
CA ASP A 52 12.35 -6.86 8.25
C ASP A 52 11.19 -7.84 7.96
N LEU A 53 10.07 -7.69 8.68
CA LEU A 53 8.86 -8.47 8.41
C LEU A 53 8.27 -8.18 7.01
N VAL A 54 8.23 -6.92 6.59
CA VAL A 54 7.77 -6.53 5.25
C VAL A 54 8.65 -7.15 4.15
N GLU A 55 9.97 -7.17 4.34
CA GLU A 55 10.88 -7.81 3.39
C GLU A 55 10.71 -9.34 3.38
N GLN A 56 10.48 -9.98 4.52
CA GLN A 56 10.15 -11.42 4.57
C GLN A 56 8.86 -11.75 3.83
N LEU A 57 7.87 -10.85 3.86
CA LEU A 57 6.61 -11.02 3.14
C LEU A 57 6.74 -10.83 1.63
N ARG A 58 7.85 -10.28 1.11
CA ARG A 58 8.04 -9.95 -0.32
C ARG A 58 7.80 -11.11 -1.30
N GLY A 59 8.02 -12.35 -0.86
CA GLY A 59 7.77 -13.56 -1.64
C GLY A 59 6.30 -14.01 -1.68
N TYR A 60 5.47 -13.50 -0.78
CA TYR A 60 4.09 -13.91 -0.59
C TYR A 60 3.11 -12.99 -1.33
N GLY A 61 1.95 -13.53 -1.65
CA GLY A 61 0.85 -12.82 -2.29
C GLY A 61 -0.07 -12.17 -1.27
N CYS A 62 0.25 -10.97 -0.83
CA CYS A 62 -0.56 -10.21 0.11
C CYS A 62 -0.52 -8.70 -0.20
N TRP A 63 -1.49 -7.96 0.35
CA TRP A 63 -1.41 -6.50 0.45
C TRP A 63 -1.07 -6.08 1.87
N LEU A 64 -0.31 -5.00 2.02
CA LEU A 64 0.19 -4.45 3.27
C LEU A 64 -0.39 -3.05 3.45
N PHE A 65 -1.34 -2.92 4.38
CA PHE A 65 -2.03 -1.66 4.66
C PHE A 65 -1.52 -1.05 5.96
N PRO A 66 -0.56 -0.11 5.91
CA PRO A 66 -0.15 0.65 7.07
C PRO A 66 -1.22 1.69 7.43
N LEU A 67 -1.71 1.61 8.67
CA LEU A 67 -2.71 2.51 9.23
C LEU A 67 -2.10 3.25 10.41
N LEU A 68 -2.44 4.52 10.58
CA LEU A 68 -1.99 5.31 11.72
C LEU A 68 -2.75 4.90 12.99
N PHE A 69 -2.06 4.90 14.12
CA PHE A 69 -2.68 4.67 15.41
C PHE A 69 -3.75 5.72 15.72
N VAL A 70 -4.94 5.23 16.07
CA VAL A 70 -6.07 6.03 16.53
C VAL A 70 -6.51 5.51 17.90
N PRO A 71 -6.51 6.35 18.94
CA PRO A 71 -6.97 5.93 20.26
C PRO A 71 -8.45 5.54 20.19
N MET A 72 -8.76 4.34 20.69
CA MET A 72 -10.12 3.82 20.71
C MET A 72 -10.76 4.08 22.06
N GLY A 73 -11.99 4.61 22.06
CA GLY A 73 -12.78 4.83 23.27
C GLY A 73 -13.01 3.53 24.04
N ARG A 74 -13.03 3.61 25.38
CA ARG A 74 -13.14 2.46 26.30
C ARG A 74 -12.02 1.41 26.17
N SER A 75 -10.88 1.77 25.58
CA SER A 75 -9.69 0.92 25.56
C SER A 75 -8.68 1.35 26.62
N MET A 76 -7.68 0.51 26.91
CA MET A 76 -6.58 0.90 27.82
C MET A 76 -5.73 2.05 27.26
N LEU A 77 -5.85 2.34 25.96
CA LEU A 77 -5.14 3.40 25.25
C LEU A 77 -6.04 4.61 24.95
N GLU A 78 -7.19 4.73 25.61
CA GLU A 78 -8.15 5.83 25.36
C GLU A 78 -7.57 7.22 25.64
N LYS A 79 -6.57 7.31 26.53
CA LYS A 79 -5.92 8.58 26.90
C LYS A 79 -4.71 8.92 26.03
N GLU A 80 -4.34 8.04 25.10
CA GLU A 80 -3.19 8.23 24.24
C GLU A 80 -3.49 9.21 23.10
N GLY A 81 -2.45 9.85 22.58
CA GLY A 81 -2.56 10.76 21.43
C GLY A 81 -2.82 10.01 20.12
N PHE A 82 -3.40 10.72 19.15
CA PHE A 82 -3.40 10.25 17.75
C PHE A 82 -1.98 10.28 17.20
N ALA A 83 -1.61 9.31 16.34
CA ALA A 83 -0.33 9.31 15.66
C ALA A 83 -0.28 10.37 14.54
N TYR A 84 -0.07 11.64 14.93
CA TYR A 84 0.08 12.73 13.97
C TYR A 84 1.38 12.56 13.20
N LEU A 85 1.28 12.48 11.87
CA LEU A 85 2.44 12.25 10.99
C LEU A 85 3.64 13.15 11.34
N ARG A 86 3.41 14.47 11.50
CA ARG A 86 4.46 15.45 11.81
C ARG A 86 5.21 15.21 13.11
N GLU A 87 4.58 14.53 14.07
CA GLU A 87 5.11 14.31 15.41
C GLU A 87 5.65 12.88 15.57
N THR A 88 5.03 11.91 14.91
CA THR A 88 5.30 10.49 15.08
C THR A 88 6.20 9.90 14.00
N PHE A 89 6.18 10.41 12.77
CA PHE A 89 6.87 9.78 11.64
C PHE A 89 8.29 10.31 11.44
N GLY A 90 9.27 9.46 11.73
CA GLY A 90 10.67 9.65 11.37
C GLY A 90 11.02 9.06 10.00
N PRO A 91 12.30 9.15 9.57
CA PRO A 91 12.77 8.60 8.30
C PRO A 91 12.43 7.13 8.09
N LEU A 92 12.54 6.31 9.14
CA LEU A 92 12.25 4.87 9.08
C LEU A 92 10.77 4.57 8.85
N HIS A 93 9.85 5.36 9.43
CA HIS A 93 8.42 5.20 9.17
C HIS A 93 8.08 5.50 7.71
N TRP A 94 8.69 6.54 7.14
CA TRP A 94 8.53 6.87 5.72
C TRP A 94 9.10 5.78 4.81
N GLU A 95 10.26 5.23 5.17
CA GLU A 95 10.82 4.07 4.47
C GLU A 95 9.87 2.86 4.54
N LEU A 96 9.33 2.56 5.72
CA LEU A 96 8.37 1.47 5.90
C LEU A 96 7.12 1.65 5.05
N LEU A 97 6.53 2.84 5.04
CA LEU A 97 5.39 3.15 4.15
C LEU A 97 5.73 2.92 2.69
N LEU A 98 6.91 3.39 2.25
CA LEU A 98 7.36 3.21 0.89
C LEU A 98 7.53 1.73 0.54
N LYS A 99 8.13 0.94 1.42
CA LYS A 99 8.32 -0.51 1.23
C LYS A 99 7.00 -1.26 1.13
N CYS A 100 6.00 -0.89 1.95
CA CYS A 100 4.65 -1.41 1.84
C CYS A 100 4.04 -1.05 0.47
N PHE A 101 4.11 0.21 0.04
CA PHE A 101 3.61 0.61 -1.29
C PHE A 101 4.30 -0.16 -2.42
N GLU A 102 5.62 -0.29 -2.39
CA GLU A 102 6.35 -1.03 -3.41
C GLU A 102 5.95 -2.52 -3.43
N HIS A 103 5.75 -3.13 -2.27
CA HIS A 103 5.23 -4.49 -2.16
C HIS A 103 3.86 -4.58 -2.83
N ASP A 104 2.93 -3.72 -2.44
CA ASP A 104 1.54 -3.74 -2.89
C ASP A 104 1.41 -3.48 -4.37
N LEU A 105 2.19 -2.56 -4.95
CA LEU A 105 2.18 -2.30 -6.39
C LEU A 105 2.67 -3.51 -7.17
N ARG A 106 3.79 -4.12 -6.75
CA ARG A 106 4.33 -5.33 -7.37
C ARG A 106 3.32 -6.48 -7.29
N PHE A 107 2.72 -6.69 -6.13
CA PHE A 107 1.72 -7.74 -5.94
C PHE A 107 0.44 -7.46 -6.73
N SER A 108 -0.03 -6.21 -6.74
CA SER A 108 -1.23 -5.80 -7.49
C SER A 108 -1.09 -6.07 -8.99
N ARG A 109 0.10 -5.90 -9.58
CA ARG A 109 0.35 -6.28 -10.99
C ARG A 109 0.11 -7.78 -11.22
N LYS A 110 0.61 -8.64 -10.32
CA LYS A 110 0.42 -10.10 -10.39
C LYS A 110 -1.04 -10.50 -10.12
N ALA A 111 -1.64 -9.91 -9.09
CA ALA A 111 -3.02 -10.18 -8.71
C ALA A 111 -4.01 -9.72 -9.79
N LEU A 112 -3.72 -8.60 -10.47
CA LEU A 112 -4.52 -8.10 -11.58
C LEU A 112 -4.69 -9.14 -12.67
N ASP A 113 -3.63 -9.85 -13.07
CA ASP A 113 -3.75 -10.88 -14.10
C ASP A 113 -4.70 -12.01 -13.68
N VAL A 114 -4.64 -12.42 -12.42
CA VAL A 114 -5.52 -13.46 -11.85
C VAL A 114 -6.97 -12.97 -11.75
N LEU A 115 -7.18 -11.75 -11.28
CA LEU A 115 -8.50 -11.15 -11.10
C LEU A 115 -9.15 -10.80 -12.46
N ALA A 116 -8.39 -10.25 -13.39
CA ALA A 116 -8.84 -9.88 -14.73
C ALA A 116 -9.30 -11.08 -15.54
N ARG A 117 -8.76 -12.29 -15.30
CA ARG A 117 -9.26 -13.53 -15.92
C ARG A 117 -10.73 -13.82 -15.60
N ARG A 118 -11.26 -13.33 -14.47
CA ARG A 118 -12.69 -13.47 -14.12
C ARG A 118 -13.60 -12.55 -14.93
N VAL A 119 -13.05 -11.48 -15.53
CA VAL A 119 -13.82 -10.57 -16.37
C VAL A 119 -14.05 -11.20 -17.73
N ARG A 120 -15.29 -11.63 -17.98
CA ARG A 120 -15.68 -12.31 -19.24
C ARG A 120 -15.58 -11.42 -20.48
N ASN A 121 -15.87 -10.13 -20.35
CA ASN A 121 -15.85 -9.19 -21.48
C ASN A 121 -14.40 -8.73 -21.79
N PRO A 122 -13.85 -9.03 -22.97
CA PRO A 122 -12.46 -8.67 -23.31
C PRO A 122 -12.18 -7.17 -23.33
N LEU A 123 -13.17 -6.35 -23.72
CA LEU A 123 -13.05 -4.89 -23.74
C LEU A 123 -13.04 -4.34 -22.31
N ALA A 124 -13.99 -4.77 -21.48
CA ALA A 124 -14.04 -4.37 -20.07
C ALA A 124 -12.77 -4.79 -19.32
N ARG A 125 -12.26 -5.99 -19.60
CA ARG A 125 -10.98 -6.49 -19.07
C ARG A 125 -9.83 -5.56 -19.47
N ARG A 126 -9.71 -5.22 -20.75
CA ARG A 126 -8.65 -4.33 -21.25
C ARG A 126 -8.73 -2.94 -20.62
N MET A 127 -9.93 -2.39 -20.46
CA MET A 127 -10.14 -1.08 -19.81
C MET A 127 -9.73 -1.13 -18.34
N ALA A 128 -10.19 -2.13 -17.58
CA ALA A 128 -9.85 -2.29 -16.17
C ALA A 128 -8.34 -2.47 -15.96
N THR A 129 -7.70 -3.33 -16.75
CA THR A 129 -6.25 -3.54 -16.69
C THR A 129 -5.48 -2.26 -17.02
N SER A 130 -5.92 -1.50 -18.04
CA SER A 130 -5.28 -0.23 -18.39
C SER A 130 -5.43 0.83 -17.30
N TYR A 131 -6.61 0.90 -16.66
CA TYR A 131 -6.85 1.84 -15.56
C TYR A 131 -5.96 1.55 -14.36
N ILE A 132 -5.86 0.28 -13.97
CA ILE A 132 -5.02 -0.13 -12.83
C ILE A 132 -3.54 0.08 -13.14
N ASN A 133 -3.07 -0.28 -14.34
CA ASN A 133 -1.68 -0.01 -14.75
C ASN A 133 -1.35 1.49 -14.73
N MET A 134 -2.27 2.33 -15.20
CA MET A 134 -2.11 3.78 -15.12
C MET A 134 -2.00 4.27 -13.68
N GLY A 135 -2.84 3.76 -12.77
CA GLY A 135 -2.76 4.07 -11.35
C GLY A 135 -1.40 3.68 -10.76
N ILE A 136 -0.89 2.49 -11.09
CA ILE A 136 0.42 2.03 -10.63
C ILE A 136 1.55 2.92 -11.18
N GLU A 137 1.51 3.30 -12.46
CA GLU A 137 2.51 4.20 -13.05
C GLU A 137 2.52 5.60 -12.40
N VAL A 138 1.36 6.12 -12.01
CA VAL A 138 1.27 7.38 -11.28
C VAL A 138 1.96 7.26 -9.92
N ILE A 139 1.70 6.18 -9.18
CA ILE A 139 2.31 5.96 -7.87
C ILE A 139 3.83 5.75 -8.00
N GLU A 140 4.29 5.02 -9.03
CA GLU A 140 5.73 4.86 -9.32
C GLU A 140 6.42 6.19 -9.63
N LYS A 141 5.78 7.12 -10.34
CA LYS A 141 6.33 8.47 -10.61
C LYS A 141 6.41 9.34 -9.37
N VAL A 142 5.46 9.15 -8.46
CA VAL A 142 5.34 9.91 -7.22
C VAL A 142 6.31 9.40 -6.14
N ARG A 143 6.85 8.19 -6.31
CA ARG A 143 7.83 7.55 -5.40
C ARG A 143 9.03 8.45 -5.08
N ASP A 144 9.67 9.01 -6.11
CA ASP A 144 10.87 9.84 -5.91
C ASP A 144 10.56 11.13 -5.15
N GLU A 145 9.34 11.67 -5.34
CA GLU A 145 8.86 12.83 -4.60
C GLU A 145 8.52 12.45 -3.14
N PHE A 146 7.91 11.29 -2.93
CA PHE A 146 7.59 10.76 -1.59
C PHE A 146 8.85 10.57 -0.73
N VAL A 147 9.94 10.07 -1.31
CA VAL A 147 11.23 9.92 -0.61
C VAL A 147 11.84 11.27 -0.23
N ARG A 148 11.69 12.28 -1.08
CA ARG A 148 12.30 13.61 -0.87
C ARG A 148 11.53 14.45 0.14
N ASP A 149 10.20 14.53 -0.03
CA ASP A 149 9.33 15.34 0.82
C ASP A 149 7.92 14.71 0.87
N PRO A 150 7.72 13.74 1.79
CA PRO A 150 6.44 13.05 1.91
C PRO A 150 5.31 14.01 2.32
N TYR A 151 5.61 15.08 3.07
CA TYR A 151 4.61 16.04 3.53
C TYR A 151 4.10 16.92 2.39
N ALA A 152 5.00 17.49 1.58
CA ALA A 152 4.60 18.30 0.44
C ALA A 152 3.75 17.49 -0.54
N LEU A 153 4.09 16.21 -0.72
CA LEU A 153 3.31 15.31 -1.55
C LEU A 153 1.92 15.04 -0.96
N LEU A 154 1.81 14.78 0.34
CA LEU A 154 0.51 14.59 1.00
C LEU A 154 -0.37 15.85 0.91
N GLU A 155 0.21 17.04 1.07
CA GLU A 155 -0.52 18.30 0.89
C GLU A 155 -1.01 18.50 -0.55
N LYS A 156 -0.20 18.11 -1.55
CA LYS A 156 -0.64 18.11 -2.95
C LYS A 156 -1.77 17.10 -3.18
N ALA A 157 -1.62 15.87 -2.66
CA ALA A 157 -2.60 14.81 -2.81
C ALA A 157 -3.94 15.15 -2.14
N ALA A 158 -3.93 15.80 -0.97
CA ALA A 158 -5.13 16.24 -0.27
C ALA A 158 -5.94 17.28 -1.06
N ARG A 159 -5.31 18.00 -2.00
CA ARG A 159 -6.00 18.94 -2.91
C ARG A 159 -6.62 18.26 -4.13
N ILE A 160 -6.26 17.01 -4.41
CA ILE A 160 -6.80 16.25 -5.53
C ILE A 160 -8.15 15.66 -5.11
N ASN A 161 -9.23 16.10 -5.76
CA ASN A 161 -10.53 15.50 -5.59
C ASN A 161 -10.69 14.30 -6.54
N VAL A 162 -10.50 13.09 -6.00
CA VAL A 162 -10.59 11.83 -6.76
C VAL A 162 -12.00 11.59 -7.31
N PHE A 163 -13.03 12.16 -6.68
CA PHE A 163 -14.42 12.03 -7.12
C PHE A 163 -14.84 13.05 -8.18
N SER A 164 -14.04 14.10 -8.41
CA SER A 164 -14.25 15.02 -9.54
C SER A 164 -13.57 14.56 -10.83
N ALA A 165 -12.74 13.50 -10.77
CA ALA A 165 -12.13 12.90 -11.95
C ALA A 165 -13.19 12.17 -12.78
N GLY A 166 -13.90 12.93 -13.63
CA GLY A 166 -14.95 12.41 -14.49
C GLY A 166 -14.37 11.60 -15.66
N LEU A 167 -15.25 10.95 -16.43
CA LEU A 167 -14.89 10.24 -17.67
C LEU A 167 -14.03 11.10 -18.63
N ARG A 168 -14.17 12.43 -18.57
CA ARG A 168 -13.38 13.40 -19.34
C ARG A 168 -11.89 13.41 -18.98
N ASP A 169 -11.55 13.23 -17.70
CA ASP A 169 -10.16 13.22 -17.24
C ASP A 169 -9.47 11.90 -17.58
N LEU A 170 -10.21 10.80 -17.58
CA LEU A 170 -9.74 9.53 -18.13
C LEU A 170 -9.48 9.60 -19.63
N VAL A 171 -10.36 10.27 -20.38
CA VAL A 171 -10.18 10.49 -21.82
C VAL A 171 -9.02 11.46 -22.10
N SER A 172 -8.80 12.47 -21.25
CA SER A 172 -7.68 13.39 -21.39
C SER A 172 -6.34 12.72 -21.07
N LEU A 173 -6.29 11.87 -20.04
CA LEU A 173 -5.10 11.08 -19.68
C LEU A 173 -4.80 10.00 -20.74
N ALA A 174 -5.83 9.34 -21.29
CA ALA A 174 -5.67 8.42 -22.42
C ALA A 174 -5.19 9.15 -23.69
N ARG A 175 -5.68 10.37 -23.97
CA ARG A 175 -5.19 11.23 -25.06
C ARG A 175 -3.74 11.65 -24.83
N TRP A 176 -3.36 11.98 -23.59
CA TRP A 176 -2.00 12.37 -23.24
C TRP A 176 -1.01 11.20 -23.39
N GLY A 177 -1.39 10.00 -22.96
CA GLY A 177 -0.63 8.77 -23.20
C GLY A 177 -0.47 8.42 -24.68
N LEU A 178 -1.53 8.59 -25.48
CA LEU A 178 -1.48 8.41 -26.95
C LEU A 178 -0.59 9.45 -27.64
N GLN A 179 -0.62 10.72 -27.21
CA GLN A 179 0.26 11.77 -27.73
C GLN A 179 1.73 11.50 -27.43
N MET A 180 2.05 10.97 -26.25
CA MET A 180 3.41 10.55 -25.88
C MET A 180 3.89 9.34 -26.70
N ALA A 181 3.03 8.35 -26.92
CA ALA A 181 3.35 7.20 -27.76
C ALA A 181 3.58 7.58 -29.24
N VAL A 182 2.77 8.49 -29.79
CA VAL A 182 2.94 9.01 -31.16
C VAL A 182 4.19 9.88 -31.29
N ALA A 183 4.57 10.63 -30.24
CA ALA A 183 5.80 11.41 -30.22
C ALA A 183 7.06 10.53 -30.16
N HIS A 184 6.99 9.34 -29.58
CA HIS A 184 8.09 8.36 -29.57
C HIS A 184 8.26 7.66 -30.92
N VAL A 185 7.17 7.33 -31.62
CA VAL A 185 7.20 6.70 -32.95
C VAL A 185 7.71 7.64 -34.05
N ARG A 186 7.62 8.97 -33.85
CA ARG A 186 8.17 9.98 -34.79
C ARG A 186 9.66 10.30 -34.57
N ARG A 187 10.31 9.69 -33.58
CA ARG A 187 11.74 9.87 -33.27
C ARG A 187 12.59 8.60 -33.45
N ALA A 188 12.00 7.53 -33.99
CA ALA A 188 12.70 6.35 -34.50
C ALA A 188 12.63 6.38 -36.03
#